data_AF-A0A6G2VZV0-F1
#
_entry.id   AF-A0A6G2VZV0-F1
#
_cell.length_a   1.000
_cell.length_b   1.000
_cell.length_c   1.000
_cell.angle_alpha   90.00
_cell.angle_beta   90.00
_cell.angle_gamma   90.00
#
_symmetry.space_group_name_H-M   'P 1'
#
loop_
_entity.id
_entity.type
_entity.pdbx_description
1 polymer ?
#
loop_
_entity_poly.entity_id
_entity_poly.type
_entity_poly.pdbx_seq_one_letter_code
_entity_poly.pdbx_strand_id
1 'polypeptide(L)'
;DLVLALYNPGSRSRTWQVGKAMELLLEYRAPQTPVVVARDVGGAAESVRIVALGELDPAEVDMRTILLVGSSQTRVVRRGDGEEIVWTPRRYPEG
;
A
#
# COMPACT_ATOMS: atom_id res chain seq x y z
N ASP A 1 -9.08 -11.99 5.09
CA ASP A 1 -9.20 -10.52 5.13
C ASP A 1 -9.01 -9.96 3.72
N LEU A 2 -9.35 -8.69 3.46
CA LEU A 2 -9.33 -8.10 2.12
C LEU A 2 -8.06 -7.28 1.85
N VAL A 3 -7.68 -7.24 0.56
CA VAL A 3 -6.79 -6.21 -0.01
C VAL A 3 -7.63 -4.95 -0.23
N LEU A 4 -7.06 -3.78 0.01
CA LEU A 4 -7.74 -2.49 -0.14
C LEU A 4 -7.05 -1.65 -1.22
N ALA A 5 -7.84 -0.95 -2.02
CA ALA A 5 -7.36 0.09 -2.92
C ALA A 5 -7.97 1.43 -2.51
N LEU A 6 -7.14 2.36 -2.04
CA LEU A 6 -7.58 3.68 -1.59
C LEU A 6 -7.34 4.71 -2.69
N TYR A 7 -8.43 5.27 -3.20
CA TYR A 7 -8.44 6.31 -4.21
C TYR A 7 -8.58 7.69 -3.57
N ASN A 8 -7.95 8.70 -4.19
CA ASN A 8 -7.88 10.06 -3.68
C ASN A 8 -7.56 10.12 -2.16
N PRO A 9 -6.54 9.36 -1.70
CA PRO A 9 -6.30 9.15 -0.28
C PRO A 9 -5.88 10.44 0.43
N GLY A 10 -5.10 11.30 -0.24
CA GLY A 10 -4.67 12.60 0.27
C GLY A 10 -5.08 13.75 -0.64
N SER A 11 -5.25 14.94 -0.07
CA SER A 11 -5.27 16.20 -0.83
C SER A 11 -4.83 17.37 0.03
N ARG A 12 -4.62 18.55 -0.58
CA ARG A 12 -4.23 19.77 0.14
C ARG A 12 -5.14 20.14 1.32
N SER A 13 -6.44 19.86 1.21
CA SER A 13 -7.45 20.10 2.26
C SER A 13 -7.71 18.89 3.16
N ARG A 14 -7.18 17.71 2.84
CA ARG A 14 -7.45 16.43 3.52
C ARG A 14 -6.12 15.80 3.92
N THR A 15 -5.54 16.36 4.98
CA THR A 15 -4.16 16.07 5.40
C THR A 15 -4.07 15.04 6.52
N TRP A 16 -5.16 14.77 7.25
CA TRP A 16 -5.13 13.87 8.42
C TRP A 16 -5.70 12.47 8.13
N GLN A 17 -6.50 12.33 7.06
CA GLN A 17 -7.25 11.11 6.76
C GLN A 17 -6.35 9.93 6.44
N VAL A 18 -5.25 10.16 5.72
CA VAL A 18 -4.27 9.09 5.40
C VAL A 18 -3.68 8.53 6.68
N GLY A 19 -3.16 9.41 7.56
CA GLY A 19 -2.64 8.99 8.86
C GLY A 19 -3.68 8.25 9.69
N LYS A 20 -4.92 8.74 9.74
CA LYS A 20 -5.98 8.07 10.49
C LYS A 20 -6.38 6.70 9.91
N ALA A 21 -6.40 6.57 8.58
CA ALA A 21 -6.64 5.30 7.91
C ALA A 21 -5.53 4.31 8.23
N MET A 22 -4.27 4.75 8.24
CA MET A 22 -3.13 3.91 8.61
C MET A 22 -3.17 3.45 10.06
N GLU A 23 -3.45 4.35 11.01
CA GLU A 23 -3.66 3.99 12.42
C GLU A 23 -4.70 2.88 12.55
N LEU A 24 -5.86 3.05 11.91
CA LEU A 24 -6.94 2.07 11.96
C LEU A 24 -6.52 0.75 11.30
N LEU A 25 -5.81 0.79 10.17
CA LEU A 25 -5.35 -0.43 9.50
C LEU A 25 -4.37 -1.21 10.35
N LEU A 26 -3.49 -0.54 11.10
CA LEU A 26 -2.54 -1.16 12.02
C LEU A 26 -3.23 -1.88 13.21
N GLU A 27 -4.48 -1.56 13.52
CA GLU A 27 -5.27 -2.34 14.49
C GLU A 27 -5.65 -3.74 13.96
N TYR A 28 -5.67 -3.92 12.63
CA TYR A 28 -6.12 -5.16 11.97
C TYR A 28 -5.07 -5.82 11.08
N ARG A 29 -3.90 -5.21 10.90
CA ARG A 29 -2.83 -5.64 9.99
C ARG A 29 -1.48 -5.54 10.69
N ALA A 30 -0.56 -6.42 10.29
CA ALA A 30 0.81 -6.33 10.79
C ALA A 30 1.48 -5.05 10.25
N PRO A 31 2.38 -4.40 11.01
CA PRO A 31 3.15 -3.27 10.50
C PRO A 31 3.94 -3.59 9.22
N GLN A 32 4.31 -4.86 9.02
CA GLN A 32 5.03 -5.35 7.84
C GLN A 32 4.11 -5.63 6.64
N THR A 33 2.79 -5.44 6.77
CA THR A 33 1.86 -5.62 5.64
C THR A 33 2.29 -4.75 4.46
N PRO A 34 2.49 -5.32 3.26
CA PRO A 34 2.95 -4.55 2.11
C PRO A 34 1.91 -3.49 1.69
N VAL A 35 2.38 -2.27 1.47
CA VAL A 35 1.62 -1.18 0.86
C VAL A 35 2.32 -0.74 -0.41
N VAL A 36 1.60 -0.80 -1.54
CA VAL A 36 2.08 -0.21 -2.79
C VAL A 36 1.63 1.24 -2.83
N VAL A 37 2.59 2.15 -2.93
CA VAL A 37 2.36 3.57 -3.17
C VAL A 37 2.58 3.81 -4.66
N ALA A 38 1.48 3.88 -5.40
CA ALA A 38 1.49 4.08 -6.84
C ALA A 38 1.10 5.53 -7.15
N ARG A 39 2.07 6.34 -7.55
CA ARG A 39 1.89 7.76 -7.83
C ARG A 39 1.98 8.00 -9.32
N ASP A 40 1.05 8.78 -9.83
CA ASP A 40 1.04 9.25 -11.22
C ASP A 40 1.16 8.11 -12.26
N VAL A 41 0.45 7.01 -12.02
CA VAL A 41 0.46 5.84 -12.91
C VAL A 41 -0.05 6.23 -14.30
N GLY A 42 0.72 5.91 -15.33
CA GLY A 42 0.53 6.29 -16.73
C GLY A 42 1.02 7.70 -17.08
N GLY A 43 1.53 8.46 -16.12
CA GLY A 43 2.03 9.82 -16.30
C GLY A 43 3.55 9.91 -16.43
N ALA A 44 4.04 11.12 -16.70
CA ALA A 44 5.47 11.38 -16.88
C ALA A 44 6.28 11.29 -15.57
N ALA A 45 5.63 11.42 -14.41
CA ALA A 45 6.26 11.30 -13.09
C ALA A 45 5.82 10.01 -12.37
N GLU A 46 5.47 8.97 -13.13
CA GLU A 46 5.10 7.67 -12.58
C GLU A 46 6.17 7.18 -11.60
N SER A 47 5.72 6.78 -10.41
CA SER A 47 6.55 6.07 -9.46
C SER A 47 5.73 5.04 -8.71
N VAL A 48 6.28 3.83 -8.60
CA VAL A 48 5.68 2.73 -7.85
C VAL A 48 6.72 2.23 -6.87
N ARG A 49 6.36 2.24 -5.59
CA ARG A 49 7.22 1.75 -4.52
C ARG A 49 6.42 0.87 -3.57
N ILE A 50 7.12 -0.03 -2.92
CA ILE A 50 6.57 -0.93 -1.92
C ILE A 50 7.15 -0.50 -0.58
N VAL A 51 6.29 -0.26 0.40
CA VAL A 51 6.67 0.08 1.77
C VAL A 51 5.91 -0.80 2.75
N ALA A 52 6.44 -0.97 3.96
CA ALA A 52 5.67 -1.56 5.05
C ALA A 52 4.59 -0.58 5.52
N LEU A 53 3.41 -1.09 5.91
CA LEU A 53 2.31 -0.27 6.44
C LEU A 53 2.77 0.62 7.61
N GLY A 54 3.61 0.10 8.50
CA GLY A 54 4.16 0.85 9.64
C GLY A 54 5.21 1.90 9.28
N GLU A 55 5.71 1.90 8.05
CA GLU A 55 6.77 2.80 7.57
C GLU A 55 6.27 3.84 6.56
N LEU A 56 5.01 3.74 6.11
CA LEU A 56 4.45 4.71 5.19
C LEU A 56 4.33 6.08 5.88
N ASP A 57 4.96 7.11 5.34
CA ASP A 57 4.73 8.48 5.78
C ASP A 57 3.46 9.04 5.09
N PRO A 58 2.40 9.38 5.84
CA PRO A 58 1.19 9.98 5.27
C PRO A 58 1.44 11.25 4.46
N ALA A 59 2.51 12.00 4.75
CA ALA A 59 2.85 13.25 4.06
C ALA A 59 3.31 13.04 2.60
N GLU A 60 3.72 11.81 2.24
CA GLU A 60 4.16 11.46 0.89
C GLU A 60 2.98 11.11 -0.05
N VAL A 61 1.75 11.12 0.47
CA VAL A 61 0.53 10.72 -0.23
C VAL A 61 -0.29 11.94 -0.63
N ASP A 62 -0.59 12.09 -1.93
CA ASP A 62 -1.44 13.17 -2.42
C ASP A 62 -2.53 12.70 -3.40
N MET A 63 -3.14 13.65 -4.11
CA MET A 63 -4.26 13.40 -5.03
C MET A 63 -3.91 12.56 -6.27
N ARG A 64 -2.63 12.38 -6.59
CA ARG A 64 -2.16 11.55 -7.71
C ARG A 64 -1.72 10.16 -7.25
N THR A 65 -1.91 9.83 -5.98
CA THR A 65 -1.50 8.56 -5.39
C THR A 65 -2.69 7.61 -5.26
N ILE A 66 -2.48 6.34 -5.61
CA ILE A 66 -3.31 5.21 -5.22
C ILE A 66 -2.51 4.38 -4.22
N LEU A 67 -3.14 4.05 -3.09
CA LEU A 67 -2.55 3.11 -2.12
C LEU A 67 -3.19 1.74 -2.29
N LEU A 68 -2.38 0.70 -2.50
CA LEU A 68 -2.84 -0.68 -2.44
C LEU A 68 -2.31 -1.30 -1.14
N VAL A 69 -3.20 -1.56 -0.19
CA VAL A 69 -2.86 -2.16 1.11
C VAL A 69 -3.11 -3.66 1.03
N GLY A 70 -2.06 -4.45 1.26
CA GLY A 70 -2.14 -5.90 1.26
C GLY A 70 -3.08 -6.47 2.33
N SER A 71 -3.51 -7.71 2.11
CA SER A 71 -4.11 -8.54 3.14
C SER A 71 -3.01 -9.21 4.00
N SER A 72 -3.44 -9.95 5.02
CA SER A 72 -2.58 -10.80 5.85
C SER A 72 -1.77 -11.84 5.06
N GLN A 73 -2.20 -12.15 3.83
CA GLN A 73 -1.52 -13.12 2.95
C GLN A 73 -0.68 -12.46 1.86
N THR A 74 -0.74 -11.14 1.71
CA THR A 74 0.06 -10.42 0.70
C THR A 74 1.55 -10.47 1.06
N ARG A 75 2.39 -10.73 0.05
CA ARG A 75 3.84 -10.90 0.22
C ARG A 75 4.61 -10.08 -0.79
N VAL A 76 5.77 -9.57 -0.37
CA VAL A 76 6.82 -9.08 -1.27
C VAL A 76 7.74 -10.25 -1.61
N VAL A 77 8.05 -10.42 -2.89
CA VAL A 77 9.00 -11.42 -3.35
C VAL A 77 10.00 -10.76 -4.28
N ARG A 78 11.28 -10.99 -4.03
CA ARG A 78 12.35 -10.59 -4.93
C ARG A 78 12.55 -11.66 -6.00
N ARG A 79 12.46 -11.27 -7.27
CA ARG A 79 12.68 -12.14 -8.44
C ARG A 79 14.17 -12.28 -8.74
N GLY A 80 14.50 -13.23 -9.61
CA GLY A 80 15.90 -13.55 -9.96
C GLY A 80 16.64 -12.43 -10.70
N ASP A 81 15.90 -11.50 -11.31
CA ASP A 81 16.40 -10.26 -11.92
C ASP A 81 16.57 -9.10 -10.92
N GLY A 82 16.22 -9.32 -9.65
CA GLY A 82 16.29 -8.34 -8.59
C GLY A 82 15.06 -7.44 -8.45
N GLU A 83 14.04 -7.62 -9.29
CA GLU A 83 12.77 -6.90 -9.18
C GLU A 83 12.01 -7.36 -7.93
N GLU A 84 11.41 -6.43 -7.19
CA GLU A 84 10.49 -6.73 -6.09
C GLU A 84 9.05 -6.66 -6.58
N ILE A 85 8.31 -7.75 -6.36
CA ILE A 85 6.90 -7.83 -6.70
C ILE A 85 6.04 -8.03 -5.47
N VAL A 86 4.85 -7.43 -5.46
CA VAL A 86 3.82 -7.68 -4.45
C VAL A 86 2.78 -8.60 -5.04
N TRP A 87 2.43 -9.67 -4.33
CA TRP A 87 1.35 -10.55 -4.76
C TRP A 87 0.60 -11.14 -3.56
N THR A 88 -0.65 -11.55 -3.79
CA THR A 88 -1.47 -12.25 -2.80
C THR A 88 -1.83 -13.64 -3.34
N PRO A 89 -1.61 -14.73 -2.58
CA PRO A 89 -2.08 -16.06 -2.93
C PRO A 89 -3.55 -16.08 -3.33
N ARG A 90 -3.85 -16.77 -4.44
CA ARG A 90 -5.23 -16.98 -4.90
C ARG A 90 -6.04 -17.85 -3.94
N ARG A 91 -5.35 -18.70 -3.17
CA ARG A 91 -5.93 -19.59 -2.18
C ARG A 91 -5.40 -19.17 -0.82
N TYR A 92 -6.32 -18.97 0.12
CA TYR A 92 -5.96 -18.85 1.52
C TYR A 92 -5.62 -20.26 2.04
N PRO A 93 -4.64 -20.40 2.94
CA PRO A 93 -4.42 -21.67 3.62
C PRO A 93 -5.75 -22.13 4.22
N GLU A 94 -6.12 -23.39 4.00
CA GLU A 94 -7.18 -24.00 4.80
C GLU A 94 -6.67 -24.03 6.25
N GLY A 95 -7.49 -23.52 7.16
CA GLY A 95 -7.15 -23.40 8.58
C GLY A 95 -6.97 -24.75 9.26
#